data_AF-I3W450-F1
#
_entry.id   AF-I3W450-F1
#
_cell.length_a   1.000
_cell.length_b   1.000
_cell.length_c   1.000
_cell.angle_alpha   90.00
_cell.angle_beta   90.00
_cell.angle_gamma   90.00
#
_symmetry.space_group_name_H-M   'P 1'
#
loop_
_entity.id
_entity.type
_entity.pdbx_description
1 polymer ?
#
loop_
_entity_poly.entity_id
_entity_poly.type
_entity_poly.pdbx_seq_one_letter_code
_entity_poly.pdbx_strand_id
1 'polypeptide(L)'
;MGYYSYQYYQQEQEEHRIINTKYIPPPHEWESETSVNEQLNKWDFYLESYPMVFDGWDLKAVSFSRGLAKLTYMRNEMLTASSFGKKAFAYFNVHPVFDKSGNKATLSLLLPADKDVDNKETLLPGQDAEIIFYSYFQRIGVNHIELKKVDVKLPREPVSDNPDVIYKWGKVTWKKYMWTLTVGVPPSVMLYGLKQLPGLRISKIRTEDIDRSTWKLEGEFYANEK
;
A
#
# COMPACT_ATOMS: atom_id res chain seq x y z
N MET A 1 -3.21 -44.96 39.19
CA MET A 1 -2.01 -44.12 39.08
C MET A 1 -1.87 -43.48 37.68
N GLY A 2 -2.93 -42.90 37.10
CA GLY A 2 -2.88 -42.38 35.71
C GLY A 2 -3.09 -40.88 35.55
N TYR A 3 -3.77 -40.24 36.52
CA TYR A 3 -4.18 -38.84 36.41
C TYR A 3 -3.07 -37.86 36.84
N TYR A 4 -2.36 -38.19 37.93
CA TYR A 4 -1.26 -37.38 38.45
C TYR A 4 -0.03 -37.38 37.53
N SER A 5 0.27 -38.51 36.86
CA SER A 5 1.34 -38.56 35.86
C SER A 5 0.99 -37.72 34.63
N TYR A 6 -0.25 -37.77 34.15
CA TYR A 6 -0.68 -36.96 33.00
C TYR A 6 -0.61 -35.45 33.26
N GLN A 7 -1.04 -34.99 34.44
CA GLN A 7 -0.95 -33.57 34.82
C GLN A 7 0.49 -33.09 34.93
N TYR A 8 1.37 -33.92 35.50
CA TYR A 8 2.79 -33.62 35.61
C TYR A 8 3.46 -33.50 34.24
N TYR A 9 3.19 -34.44 33.33
CA TYR A 9 3.69 -34.37 31.95
C TYR A 9 3.20 -33.12 31.19
N GLN A 10 1.96 -32.68 31.40
CA GLN A 10 1.45 -31.46 30.75
C GLN A 10 2.13 -30.20 31.28
N GLN A 11 2.37 -30.11 32.60
CA GLN A 11 3.09 -29.00 33.21
C GLN A 11 4.54 -28.92 32.76
N GLU A 12 5.28 -30.05 32.72
CA GLU A 12 6.66 -30.06 32.23
C GLU A 12 6.75 -29.61 30.76
N GLN A 13 5.80 -30.03 29.93
CA GLN A 13 5.72 -29.61 28.53
C GLN A 13 5.39 -28.12 28.39
N GLU A 14 4.50 -27.58 29.23
CA GLU A 14 4.24 -26.14 29.29
C GLU A 14 5.45 -25.33 29.77
N GLU A 15 6.14 -25.78 30.82
CA GLU A 15 7.35 -25.13 31.33
C GLU A 15 8.49 -25.17 30.30
N HIS A 16 8.71 -26.30 29.63
CA HIS A 16 9.70 -26.40 28.55
C HIS A 16 9.34 -25.50 27.37
N ARG A 17 8.06 -25.40 27.00
CA ARG A 17 7.59 -24.43 25.98
C ARG A 17 7.84 -22.99 26.39
N ILE A 18 7.69 -22.64 27.67
CA ILE A 18 7.95 -21.29 28.20
C ILE A 18 9.44 -20.97 28.15
N ILE A 19 10.32 -21.89 28.58
CA ILE A 19 11.77 -21.71 28.58
C ILE A 19 12.33 -21.53 27.16
N ASN A 20 11.71 -22.20 26.19
CA ASN A 20 12.14 -22.23 24.80
C ASN A 20 11.51 -21.14 23.92
N THR A 21 10.62 -20.31 24.47
CA THR A 21 10.00 -19.19 23.74
C THR A 21 10.95 -18.00 23.68
N LYS A 22 11.32 -17.57 22.47
CA LYS A 22 12.12 -16.37 22.21
C LYS A 22 11.26 -15.28 21.60
N TYR A 23 11.18 -14.14 22.29
CA TYR A 23 10.51 -12.96 21.76
C TYR A 23 11.45 -12.19 20.83
N ILE A 24 11.01 -11.95 19.61
CA ILE A 24 11.73 -11.18 18.59
C ILE A 24 10.99 -9.89 18.25
N PRO A 25 11.70 -8.82 17.86
CA PRO A 25 11.04 -7.57 17.46
C PRO A 25 10.06 -7.82 16.31
N PRO A 26 8.81 -7.32 16.42
CA PRO A 26 7.87 -7.41 15.32
C PRO A 26 8.37 -6.58 14.12
N PRO A 27 8.12 -7.02 12.87
CA PRO A 27 8.57 -6.31 11.69
C PRO A 27 7.86 -4.96 11.56
N HIS A 28 8.62 -3.94 11.21
CA HIS A 28 8.10 -2.59 10.94
C HIS A 28 7.63 -2.49 9.49
N GLU A 29 6.32 -2.44 9.26
CA GLU A 29 5.75 -2.42 7.91
C GLU A 29 6.26 -1.25 7.04
N TRP A 30 6.59 -0.10 7.65
CA TRP A 30 7.04 1.07 6.92
C TRP A 30 8.50 0.98 6.46
N GLU A 31 9.31 0.09 7.04
CA GLU A 31 10.74 -0.05 6.70
C GLU A 31 10.93 -0.61 5.29
N SER A 32 10.01 -1.47 4.84
CA SER A 32 10.01 -2.06 3.49
C SER A 32 9.27 -1.23 2.44
N GLU A 33 8.79 -0.04 2.79
CA GLU A 33 7.91 0.77 1.96
C GLU A 33 8.54 2.13 1.67
N THR A 34 8.53 2.56 0.40
CA THR A 34 9.13 3.84 0.00
C THR A 34 8.41 5.05 0.59
N SER A 35 9.13 6.17 0.66
CA SER A 35 8.53 7.43 1.05
C SER A 35 7.42 7.85 0.06
N VAL A 36 6.51 8.73 0.49
CA VAL A 36 5.39 9.17 -0.38
C VAL A 36 5.91 9.82 -1.64
N ASN A 37 6.93 10.69 -1.52
CA ASN A 37 7.48 11.41 -2.67
C ASN A 37 8.15 10.46 -3.67
N GLU A 38 8.94 9.49 -3.20
CA GLU A 38 9.56 8.48 -4.07
C GLU A 38 8.50 7.63 -4.77
N GLN A 39 7.47 7.19 -4.04
CA GLN A 39 6.39 6.36 -4.59
C GLN A 39 5.57 7.12 -5.65
N LEU A 40 5.29 8.40 -5.41
CA LEU A 40 4.59 9.26 -6.38
C LEU A 40 5.44 9.50 -7.62
N ASN A 41 6.73 9.79 -7.48
CA ASN A 41 7.63 9.96 -8.63
C ASN A 41 7.69 8.69 -9.50
N LYS A 42 7.68 7.50 -8.88
CA LYS A 42 7.60 6.23 -9.62
C LYS A 42 6.29 6.10 -10.38
N TRP A 43 5.16 6.41 -9.74
CA TRP A 43 3.85 6.32 -10.40
C TRP A 43 3.68 7.34 -11.52
N ASP A 44 4.21 8.55 -11.37
CA ASP A 44 4.24 9.56 -12.42
C ASP A 44 5.06 9.09 -13.61
N PHE A 45 6.26 8.55 -13.39
CA PHE A 45 7.08 7.98 -14.46
C PHE A 45 6.32 6.89 -15.25
N TYR A 46 5.60 6.01 -14.54
CA TYR A 46 4.77 5.02 -15.23
C TYR A 46 3.59 5.65 -15.97
N LEU A 47 2.90 6.61 -15.37
CA LEU A 47 1.78 7.30 -16.01
C LEU A 47 2.21 7.99 -17.31
N GLU A 48 3.35 8.69 -17.29
CA GLU A 48 3.93 9.34 -18.47
C GLU A 48 4.33 8.36 -19.57
N SER A 49 4.69 7.12 -19.20
CA SER A 49 5.03 6.07 -20.18
C SER A 49 3.80 5.46 -20.88
N TYR A 50 2.59 5.67 -20.34
CA TYR A 50 1.38 5.09 -20.89
C TYR A 50 0.71 6.01 -21.91
N PRO A 51 0.27 5.47 -23.06
CA PRO A 51 -0.34 6.29 -24.10
C PRO A 51 -1.70 6.83 -23.66
N MET A 52 -1.89 8.15 -23.74
CA MET A 52 -3.21 8.76 -23.48
C MET A 52 -4.28 8.31 -24.48
N VAL A 53 -3.87 7.95 -25.70
CA VAL A 53 -4.73 7.35 -26.72
C VAL A 53 -4.05 6.11 -27.27
N PHE A 54 -4.73 4.96 -27.21
CA PHE A 54 -4.21 3.68 -27.68
C PHE A 54 -5.20 2.98 -28.60
N ASP A 55 -4.78 2.68 -29.83
CA ASP A 55 -5.65 2.15 -30.89
C ASP A 55 -6.95 2.97 -31.08
N GLY A 56 -6.87 4.29 -30.86
CA GLY A 56 -7.99 5.23 -30.91
C GLY A 56 -8.98 5.17 -29.73
N TRP A 57 -8.66 4.41 -28.68
CA TRP A 57 -9.36 4.49 -27.40
C TRP A 57 -8.65 5.46 -26.48
N ASP A 58 -9.41 6.26 -25.73
CA ASP A 58 -8.87 7.28 -24.84
C ASP A 58 -8.70 6.72 -23.42
N LEU A 59 -7.54 6.97 -22.82
CA LEU A 59 -7.29 6.70 -21.41
C LEU A 59 -8.15 7.66 -20.58
N LYS A 60 -9.09 7.10 -19.79
CA LYS A 60 -10.01 7.91 -18.97
C LYS A 60 -9.75 7.79 -17.48
N ALA A 61 -9.46 6.59 -17.00
CA ALA A 61 -9.21 6.39 -15.58
C ALA A 61 -7.89 5.65 -15.36
N VAL A 62 -7.17 6.06 -14.33
CA VAL A 62 -5.94 5.40 -13.88
C VAL A 62 -6.01 5.14 -12.39
N SER A 63 -5.48 4.01 -11.97
CA SER A 63 -5.24 3.72 -10.56
C SER A 63 -3.88 3.07 -10.40
N PHE A 64 -3.09 3.60 -9.49
CA PHE A 64 -1.83 3.03 -9.07
C PHE A 64 -1.95 2.58 -7.64
N SER A 65 -1.49 1.37 -7.37
CA SER A 65 -1.22 0.86 -6.03
C SER A 65 0.16 0.22 -6.01
N ARG A 66 0.65 -0.15 -4.83
CA ARG A 66 1.92 -0.87 -4.71
C ARG A 66 1.91 -2.13 -5.59
N GLY A 67 2.85 -2.20 -6.53
CA GLY A 67 3.01 -3.32 -7.47
C GLY A 67 1.96 -3.43 -8.59
N LEU A 68 1.02 -2.49 -8.74
CA LEU A 68 -0.04 -2.61 -9.75
C LEU A 68 -0.47 -1.26 -10.31
N ALA A 69 -0.51 -1.15 -11.63
CA ALA A 69 -1.21 -0.08 -12.35
C ALA A 69 -2.46 -0.64 -13.03
N LYS A 70 -3.55 0.12 -12.99
CA LYS A 70 -4.77 -0.15 -13.75
C LYS A 70 -5.04 1.02 -14.67
N LEU A 71 -5.15 0.72 -15.96
CA LEU A 71 -5.46 1.69 -17.00
C LEU A 71 -6.83 1.38 -17.59
N THR A 72 -7.70 2.37 -17.63
CA THR A 72 -9.04 2.23 -18.20
C THR A 72 -9.15 3.06 -19.46
N TYR A 73 -9.32 2.38 -20.58
CA TYR A 73 -9.56 3.00 -21.88
C TYR A 73 -11.04 2.97 -22.21
N MET A 74 -11.53 4.06 -22.82
CA MET A 74 -12.87 4.21 -23.34
C MET A 74 -12.87 4.21 -24.85
N ARG A 75 -13.80 3.46 -25.43
CA ARG A 75 -13.95 3.28 -26.87
C ARG A 75 -14.46 4.55 -27.52
N ASN A 76 -13.80 4.95 -28.60
CA ASN A 76 -14.36 5.90 -29.56
C ASN A 76 -15.26 5.15 -30.56
N GLU A 77 -16.37 5.77 -30.99
CA GLU A 77 -17.55 5.15 -31.61
C GLU A 77 -17.27 4.29 -32.85
N MET A 78 -16.13 4.48 -33.53
CA MET A 78 -15.80 3.80 -34.79
C MET A 78 -14.89 2.56 -34.65
N LEU A 79 -14.36 2.26 -33.46
CA LEU A 79 -13.36 1.20 -33.26
C LEU A 79 -14.00 -0.09 -32.76
N THR A 80 -13.29 -1.20 -32.61
CA THR A 80 -13.87 -2.45 -32.06
C THR A 80 -13.08 -2.96 -30.86
N ALA A 81 -13.77 -3.57 -29.88
CA ALA A 81 -13.13 -4.21 -28.73
C ALA A 81 -12.16 -5.33 -29.14
N SER A 82 -12.46 -6.06 -30.22
CA SER A 82 -11.61 -7.14 -30.74
C SER A 82 -10.25 -6.62 -31.24
N SER A 83 -10.23 -5.51 -32.00
CA SER A 83 -8.97 -4.88 -32.45
C SER A 83 -8.14 -4.42 -31.26
N PHE A 84 -8.78 -3.68 -30.34
CA PHE A 84 -8.12 -3.15 -29.15
C PHE A 84 -7.51 -4.29 -28.32
N GLY A 85 -8.26 -5.37 -28.07
CA GLY A 85 -7.80 -6.50 -27.27
C GLY A 85 -6.56 -7.18 -27.82
N LYS A 86 -6.48 -7.38 -29.16
CA LYS A 86 -5.32 -7.96 -29.81
C LYS A 86 -4.09 -7.06 -29.72
N LYS A 87 -4.25 -5.76 -30.00
CA LYS A 87 -3.14 -4.80 -29.97
C LYS A 87 -2.67 -4.51 -28.54
N ALA A 88 -3.59 -4.45 -27.59
CA ALA A 88 -3.27 -4.27 -26.18
C ALA A 88 -2.46 -5.44 -25.65
N PHE A 89 -2.80 -6.68 -26.02
CA PHE A 89 -1.98 -7.84 -25.67
C PHE A 89 -0.58 -7.75 -26.29
N ALA A 90 -0.47 -7.35 -27.56
CA ALA A 90 0.84 -7.21 -28.21
C ALA A 90 1.73 -6.12 -27.59
N TYR A 91 1.14 -5.01 -27.13
CA TYR A 91 1.89 -3.87 -26.57
C TYR A 91 2.14 -4.01 -25.06
N PHE A 92 1.11 -4.33 -24.28
CA PHE A 92 1.17 -4.38 -22.82
C PHE A 92 1.41 -5.79 -22.26
N ASN A 93 1.38 -6.83 -23.11
CA ASN A 93 1.49 -8.23 -22.71
C ASN A 93 0.43 -8.68 -21.69
N VAL A 94 -0.75 -8.03 -21.70
CA VAL A 94 -1.89 -8.40 -20.84
C VAL A 94 -3.19 -8.33 -21.63
N HIS A 95 -4.14 -9.19 -21.28
CA HIS A 95 -5.48 -9.14 -21.85
C HIS A 95 -6.35 -8.11 -21.12
N PRO A 96 -6.95 -7.14 -21.83
CA PRO A 96 -7.90 -6.22 -21.20
C PRO A 96 -9.17 -6.95 -20.76
N VAL A 97 -9.70 -6.51 -19.63
CA VAL A 97 -11.05 -6.87 -19.19
C VAL A 97 -12.02 -5.84 -19.75
N PHE A 98 -12.94 -6.28 -20.60
CA PHE A 98 -13.98 -5.43 -21.15
C PHE A 98 -15.22 -5.41 -20.24
N ASP A 99 -15.92 -4.29 -20.25
CA ASP A 99 -17.27 -4.22 -19.70
C ASP A 99 -18.28 -4.98 -20.60
N LYS A 100 -19.52 -5.12 -20.13
CA LYS A 100 -20.57 -5.85 -20.86
C LYS A 100 -20.88 -5.24 -22.23
N SER A 101 -20.71 -3.93 -22.39
CA SER A 101 -20.99 -3.24 -23.65
C SER A 101 -19.80 -3.22 -24.62
N GLY A 102 -18.61 -3.63 -24.16
CA GLY A 102 -17.39 -3.57 -24.96
C GLY A 102 -16.94 -2.13 -25.28
N ASN A 103 -17.31 -1.17 -24.43
CA ASN A 103 -16.98 0.25 -24.57
C ASN A 103 -15.92 0.71 -23.56
N LYS A 104 -15.65 -0.08 -22.53
CA LYS A 104 -14.61 0.16 -21.53
C LYS A 104 -13.68 -1.04 -21.46
N ALA A 105 -12.38 -0.79 -21.49
CA ALA A 105 -11.34 -1.80 -21.38
C ALA A 105 -10.42 -1.46 -20.21
N THR A 106 -10.24 -2.40 -19.29
CA THR A 106 -9.32 -2.23 -18.15
C THR A 106 -8.11 -3.15 -18.31
N LEU A 107 -6.93 -2.56 -18.36
CA LEU A 107 -5.64 -3.25 -18.34
C LEU A 107 -5.11 -3.26 -16.90
N SER A 108 -4.59 -4.40 -16.45
CA SER A 108 -3.93 -4.54 -15.15
C SER A 108 -2.47 -4.89 -15.37
N LEU A 109 -1.57 -3.97 -15.05
CA LEU A 109 -0.14 -4.05 -15.32
C LEU A 109 0.61 -4.21 -14.00
N LEU A 110 1.40 -5.27 -13.88
CA LEU A 110 2.27 -5.46 -12.72
C LEU A 110 3.41 -4.45 -12.77
N LEU A 111 3.59 -3.72 -11.68
CA LEU A 111 4.73 -2.85 -11.50
C LEU A 111 5.84 -3.63 -10.78
N PRO A 112 7.12 -3.38 -11.11
CA PRO A 112 8.24 -3.92 -10.37
C PRO A 112 8.10 -3.64 -8.87
N ALA A 113 8.41 -4.66 -8.07
CA ALA A 113 8.53 -4.47 -6.63
C ALA A 113 9.73 -3.58 -6.32
N ASP A 114 9.59 -2.77 -5.29
CA ASP A 114 10.70 -1.99 -4.76
C ASP A 114 11.71 -2.96 -4.15
N LYS A 115 12.95 -2.92 -4.66
CA LYS A 115 14.07 -3.67 -4.12
C LYS A 115 14.88 -2.75 -3.21
N ASP A 116 15.41 -3.32 -2.14
CA ASP A 116 16.40 -2.67 -1.26
C ASP A 116 15.91 -1.43 -0.51
N VAL A 117 14.60 -1.37 -0.20
CA VAL A 117 14.06 -0.33 0.69
C VAL A 117 14.33 -0.72 2.15
N ASP A 118 15.08 0.11 2.87
CA ASP A 118 15.39 -0.04 4.29
C ASP A 118 15.20 1.31 5.00
N ASN A 119 13.93 1.70 5.19
CA ASN A 119 13.55 2.99 5.74
C ASN A 119 13.58 3.01 7.27
N LYS A 120 14.76 3.23 7.85
CA LYS A 120 15.01 3.33 9.30
C LYS A 120 14.63 4.69 9.91
N GLU A 121 13.53 5.27 9.46
CA GLU A 121 13.09 6.58 9.96
C GLU A 121 12.61 6.49 11.42
N THR A 122 12.88 7.55 12.18
CA THR A 122 12.35 7.68 13.53
C THR A 122 10.92 8.22 13.47
N LEU A 123 9.95 7.42 13.94
CA LEU A 123 8.55 7.81 13.98
C LEU A 123 8.27 8.95 14.97
N LEU A 124 7.22 9.72 14.68
CA LEU A 124 6.73 10.76 15.56
C LEU A 124 6.11 10.15 16.84
N PRO A 125 6.21 10.82 18.00
CA PRO A 125 5.53 10.41 19.21
C PRO A 125 4.02 10.37 19.04
N GLY A 126 3.36 9.39 19.68
CA GLY A 126 1.96 9.08 19.43
C GLY A 126 0.96 10.16 19.86
N GLN A 127 1.35 11.11 20.72
CA GLN A 127 0.52 12.24 21.14
C GLN A 127 0.56 13.40 20.13
N ASP A 128 1.71 13.62 19.48
CA ASP A 128 1.91 14.72 18.55
C ASP A 128 1.63 14.32 17.09
N ALA A 129 1.71 13.03 16.78
CA ALA A 129 1.66 12.52 15.42
C ALA A 129 0.36 12.88 14.67
N GLU A 130 -0.80 12.78 15.32
CA GLU A 130 -2.09 13.12 14.69
C GLU A 130 -2.19 14.62 14.38
N ILE A 131 -1.78 15.48 15.32
CA ILE A 131 -1.80 16.95 15.13
C ILE A 131 -0.84 17.35 14.01
N ILE A 132 0.37 16.78 14.00
CA ILE A 132 1.36 17.03 12.95
C ILE A 132 0.83 16.52 11.60
N PHE A 133 0.18 15.35 11.56
CA PHE A 133 -0.43 14.82 10.35
C PHE A 133 -1.46 15.77 9.75
N TYR A 134 -2.43 16.25 10.56
CA TYR A 134 -3.43 17.20 10.06
C TYR A 134 -2.77 18.52 9.62
N SER A 135 -1.82 19.04 10.41
CA SER A 135 -1.10 20.27 10.11
C SER A 135 -0.31 20.17 8.79
N TYR A 136 0.26 19.00 8.51
CA TYR A 136 1.01 18.73 7.27
C TYR A 136 0.13 18.93 6.03
N PHE A 137 -1.10 18.40 6.04
CA PHE A 137 -2.04 18.52 4.93
C PHE A 137 -2.76 19.88 4.89
N GLN A 138 -3.03 20.48 6.06
CA GLN A 138 -3.57 21.85 6.13
C GLN A 138 -2.62 22.89 5.52
N ARG A 139 -1.30 22.69 5.66
CA ARG A 139 -0.29 23.58 5.05
C ARG A 139 -0.42 23.71 3.53
N ILE A 140 -0.97 22.68 2.87
CA ILE A 140 -1.22 22.66 1.42
C ILE A 140 -2.71 22.85 1.09
N GLY A 141 -3.52 23.31 2.04
CA GLY A 141 -4.93 23.63 1.81
C GLY A 141 -5.87 22.43 1.75
N VAL A 142 -5.42 21.23 2.15
CA VAL A 142 -6.30 20.08 2.30
C VAL A 142 -7.04 20.19 3.64
N ASN A 143 -8.31 20.53 3.57
CA ASN A 143 -9.16 20.71 4.74
C ASN A 143 -10.03 19.48 5.06
N HIS A 144 -10.12 18.53 4.14
CA HIS A 144 -10.90 17.30 4.29
C HIS A 144 -9.99 16.09 4.09
N ILE A 145 -9.57 15.51 5.20
CA ILE A 145 -8.78 14.29 5.26
C ILE A 145 -9.33 13.38 6.35
N GLU A 146 -9.50 12.11 6.03
CA GLU A 146 -9.91 11.10 6.99
C GLU A 146 -8.67 10.42 7.54
N LEU A 147 -8.58 10.29 8.86
CA LEU A 147 -7.55 9.52 9.55
C LEU A 147 -8.23 8.58 10.54
N LYS A 148 -8.02 7.27 10.37
CA LYS A 148 -8.63 6.24 11.22
C LYS A 148 -7.56 5.36 11.82
N LYS A 149 -7.51 5.29 13.15
CA LYS A 149 -6.66 4.32 13.86
C LYS A 149 -7.11 2.88 13.54
N VAL A 150 -6.15 2.01 13.27
CA VAL A 150 -6.38 0.59 12.97
C VAL A 150 -5.42 -0.28 13.78
N ASP A 151 -5.83 -1.51 14.04
CA ASP A 151 -4.97 -2.48 14.73
C ASP A 151 -3.83 -2.95 13.82
N VAL A 152 -2.65 -3.10 14.41
CA VAL A 152 -1.48 -3.66 13.74
C VAL A 152 -1.65 -5.16 13.59
N LYS A 153 -1.56 -5.66 12.36
CA LYS A 153 -1.63 -7.09 12.04
C LYS A 153 -0.24 -7.60 11.73
N LEU A 154 0.32 -8.37 12.64
CA LEU A 154 1.64 -8.97 12.44
C LEU A 154 1.55 -10.18 11.49
N PRO A 155 2.59 -10.43 10.68
CA PRO A 155 2.67 -11.63 9.87
C PRO A 155 2.79 -12.87 10.76
N ARG A 156 2.71 -14.05 10.14
CA ARG A 156 2.96 -15.31 10.86
C ARG A 156 4.36 -15.30 11.49
N GLU A 157 4.45 -15.82 12.70
CA GLU A 157 5.72 -15.98 13.41
C GLU A 157 6.69 -16.85 12.59
N PRO A 158 7.99 -16.51 12.57
CA PRO A 158 8.96 -17.27 11.81
C PRO A 158 9.13 -18.66 12.41
N VAL A 159 9.37 -19.64 11.54
CA VAL A 159 9.68 -21.00 11.95
C VAL A 159 11.13 -21.04 12.41
N SER A 160 11.38 -21.72 13.53
CA SER A 160 12.74 -22.00 13.99
C SER A 160 13.27 -23.28 13.34
N ASP A 161 14.53 -23.27 12.91
CA ASP A 161 15.26 -24.47 12.48
C ASP A 161 15.58 -25.40 13.65
N ASN A 162 15.55 -24.89 14.89
CA ASN A 162 15.63 -25.69 16.10
C ASN A 162 14.21 -25.98 16.63
N PRO A 163 13.80 -27.27 16.72
CA PRO A 163 12.47 -27.66 17.21
C PRO A 163 12.20 -27.23 18.65
N ASP A 164 13.26 -27.00 19.43
CA ASP A 164 13.19 -26.53 20.81
C ASP A 164 13.20 -25.01 20.92
N VAL A 165 12.95 -24.26 19.84
CA VAL A 165 12.83 -22.80 19.92
C VAL A 165 11.52 -22.38 19.28
N ILE A 166 10.71 -21.64 20.03
CA ILE A 166 9.45 -21.07 19.55
C ILE A 166 9.65 -19.56 19.45
N TYR A 167 9.62 -19.02 18.23
CA TYR A 167 9.65 -17.57 18.06
C TYR A 167 8.26 -16.99 18.27
N LYS A 168 8.20 -15.91 19.05
CA LYS A 168 7.00 -15.08 19.17
C LYS A 168 7.32 -13.63 18.90
N TRP A 169 6.35 -12.90 18.37
CA TRP A 169 6.51 -11.45 18.24
C TRP A 169 6.49 -10.78 19.61
N GLY A 170 7.40 -9.83 19.81
CA GLY A 170 7.39 -8.91 20.94
C GLY A 170 6.21 -7.94 20.88
N LYS A 171 6.11 -7.08 21.91
CA LYS A 171 5.08 -6.05 21.96
C LYS A 171 5.24 -5.07 20.79
N VAL A 172 4.14 -4.77 20.11
CA VAL A 172 4.07 -3.67 19.15
C VAL A 172 4.21 -2.34 19.89
N THR A 173 5.15 -1.51 19.44
CA THR A 173 5.48 -0.22 20.05
C THR A 173 5.06 0.98 19.19
N TRP A 174 4.25 0.75 18.15
CA TRP A 174 3.73 1.80 17.27
C TRP A 174 2.21 1.71 17.11
N LYS A 175 1.62 2.81 16.67
CA LYS A 175 0.23 2.93 16.23
C LYS A 175 0.22 2.98 14.70
N LYS A 176 -0.83 2.41 14.12
CA LYS A 176 -1.12 2.47 12.68
C LYS A 176 -2.43 3.20 12.44
N TYR A 177 -2.42 4.04 11.42
CA TYR A 177 -3.59 4.76 10.94
C TYR A 177 -3.74 4.52 9.45
N MET A 178 -4.98 4.45 8.97
CA MET A 178 -5.30 4.55 7.55
C MET A 178 -5.80 5.96 7.27
N TRP A 179 -5.36 6.53 6.16
CA TRP A 179 -5.82 7.85 5.72
C TRP A 179 -6.37 7.83 4.31
N THR A 180 -7.33 8.72 4.06
CA THR A 180 -7.84 8.98 2.71
C THR A 180 -8.08 10.48 2.50
N LEU A 181 -7.81 10.95 1.29
CA LEU A 181 -8.11 12.33 0.89
C LEU A 181 -8.43 12.42 -0.60
N THR A 182 -9.07 13.52 -0.99
CA THR A 182 -9.35 13.84 -2.40
C THR A 182 -8.78 15.22 -2.74
N VAL A 183 -8.12 15.34 -3.89
CA VAL A 183 -7.52 16.59 -4.38
C VAL A 183 -7.92 16.84 -5.83
N GLY A 184 -7.96 18.11 -6.22
CA GLY A 184 -8.31 18.55 -7.58
C GLY A 184 -7.11 18.75 -8.52
N VAL A 185 -5.93 18.24 -8.14
CA VAL A 185 -4.70 18.31 -8.93
C VAL A 185 -3.93 16.99 -8.80
N PRO A 186 -3.01 16.68 -9.71
CA PRO A 186 -2.16 15.49 -9.59
C PRO A 186 -1.46 15.40 -8.22
N PRO A 187 -1.41 14.21 -7.58
CA PRO A 187 -0.84 14.02 -6.24
C PRO A 187 0.61 14.51 -6.08
N SER A 188 1.44 14.30 -7.10
CA SER A 188 2.84 14.72 -7.11
C SER A 188 3.01 16.23 -7.13
N VAL A 189 2.13 16.94 -7.85
CA VAL A 189 2.09 18.40 -7.86
C VAL A 189 1.65 18.93 -6.51
N MET A 190 0.62 18.33 -5.92
CA MET A 190 0.09 18.74 -4.61
C MET A 190 1.11 18.62 -3.49
N LEU A 191 1.88 17.53 -3.49
CA LEU A 191 2.86 17.20 -2.46
C LEU A 191 4.27 17.69 -2.82
N TYR A 192 4.42 18.39 -3.94
CA TYR A 192 5.70 18.89 -4.41
C TYR A 192 6.35 19.82 -3.38
N GLY A 193 7.63 19.58 -3.08
CA GLY A 193 8.41 20.40 -2.16
C GLY A 193 8.04 20.23 -0.68
N LEU A 194 7.06 19.39 -0.34
CA LEU A 194 6.84 19.01 1.05
C LEU A 194 7.89 18.02 1.51
N LYS A 195 8.50 18.33 2.67
CA LYS A 195 9.38 17.40 3.34
C LYS A 195 8.58 16.18 3.77
N GLN A 196 9.07 14.99 3.45
CA GLN A 196 8.47 13.73 3.87
C GLN A 196 8.16 13.74 5.38
N LEU A 197 6.90 13.43 5.72
CA LEU A 197 6.47 13.21 7.10
C LEU A 197 6.89 11.79 7.54
N PRO A 198 7.64 11.63 8.64
CA PRO A 198 8.04 10.30 9.09
C PRO A 198 6.85 9.40 9.37
N GLY A 199 6.90 8.15 8.92
CA GLY A 199 5.82 7.17 9.05
C GLY A 199 4.68 7.35 8.05
N LEU A 200 4.67 8.39 7.21
CA LEU A 200 3.64 8.55 6.18
C LEU A 200 3.96 7.68 4.96
N ARG A 201 3.01 6.86 4.54
CA ARG A 201 3.09 6.01 3.35
C ARG A 201 1.84 6.17 2.50
N ILE A 202 2.03 6.07 1.19
CA ILE A 202 0.93 6.06 0.23
C ILE A 202 0.77 4.63 -0.29
N SER A 203 -0.45 4.14 -0.35
CA SER A 203 -0.75 2.78 -0.82
C SER A 203 -1.47 2.78 -2.16
N LYS A 204 -2.23 3.85 -2.45
CA LYS A 204 -2.98 3.97 -3.69
C LYS A 204 -3.26 5.42 -4.10
N ILE A 205 -3.22 5.67 -5.39
CA ILE A 205 -3.85 6.82 -6.04
C ILE A 205 -4.80 6.36 -7.14
N ARG A 206 -5.86 7.14 -7.38
CA ARG A 206 -6.73 6.92 -8.54
C ARG A 206 -7.43 8.19 -8.99
N THR A 207 -7.76 8.22 -10.27
CA THR A 207 -8.72 9.16 -10.85
C THR A 207 -9.65 8.40 -11.77
N GLU A 208 -10.94 8.77 -11.77
CA GLU A 208 -11.95 8.22 -12.68
C GLU A 208 -12.03 8.98 -14.00
N ASP A 209 -11.46 10.19 -14.05
CA ASP A 209 -11.42 11.06 -15.21
C ASP A 209 -10.14 11.89 -15.17
N ILE A 210 -9.13 11.43 -15.92
CA ILE A 210 -7.80 12.04 -15.96
C ILE A 210 -7.85 13.49 -16.46
N ASP A 211 -8.86 13.85 -17.26
CA ASP A 211 -9.03 15.20 -17.80
C ASP A 211 -9.59 16.16 -16.73
N ARG A 212 -10.37 15.66 -15.77
CA ARG A 212 -11.02 16.48 -14.70
C ARG A 212 -10.16 16.66 -13.45
N SER A 213 -8.99 16.03 -13.38
CA SER A 213 -7.99 16.21 -12.32
C SER A 213 -8.47 15.90 -10.88
N THR A 214 -9.55 15.14 -10.68
CA THR A 214 -9.93 14.70 -9.33
C THR A 214 -9.23 13.41 -8.97
N TRP A 215 -8.36 13.46 -7.96
CA TRP A 215 -7.58 12.32 -7.49
C TRP A 215 -7.96 11.93 -6.07
N LYS A 216 -8.20 10.63 -5.87
CA LYS A 216 -8.33 10.04 -4.54
C LYS A 216 -7.01 9.37 -4.15
N LEU A 217 -6.52 9.70 -2.97
CA LEU A 217 -5.31 9.13 -2.39
C LEU A 217 -5.67 8.35 -1.12
N GLU A 218 -4.98 7.24 -0.91
CA GLU A 218 -5.13 6.37 0.25
C GLU A 218 -3.75 5.92 0.71
N GLY A 219 -3.59 5.71 2.02
CA GLY A 219 -2.32 5.27 2.58
C GLY A 219 -2.37 4.96 4.06
N GLU A 220 -1.19 4.78 4.63
CA GLU A 220 -0.96 4.48 6.02
C GLU A 220 -0.13 5.58 6.68
N PHE A 221 -0.34 5.76 7.97
CA PHE A 221 0.50 6.61 8.80
C PHE A 221 0.89 5.84 10.07
N TYR A 222 2.18 5.82 10.37
CA TYR A 222 2.74 5.12 11.52
C TYR A 222 3.29 6.14 12.52
N ALA A 223 3.00 5.92 13.79
CA ALA A 223 3.48 6.76 14.89
C ALA A 223 3.96 5.88 16.04
N ASN A 224 4.89 6.36 16.85
CA ASN A 224 5.30 5.64 18.06
C ASN A 224 4.11 5.55 19.06
N GLU A 225 4.07 4.51 19.88
CA GLU A 225 3.08 4.41 20.96
C GLU A 225 3.35 5.46 22.05
N LYS A 226 4.64 5.73 22.30
CA LYS A 226 5.14 6.71 23.28
C LYS A 226 5.21 8.12 22.72
#